data_AF-A0A382JZU5-F1
#
_entry.id   AF-A0A382JZU5-F1
#
_cell.length_a   1.000
_cell.length_b   1.000
_cell.length_c   1.000
_cell.angle_alpha   90.00
_cell.angle_beta   90.00
_cell.angle_gamma   90.00
#
_symmetry.space_group_name_H-M   'P 1'
#
loop_
_entity.id
_entity.type
_entity.pdbx_description
1 polymer ?
#
loop_
_entity_poly.entity_id
_entity_poly.type
_entity_poly.pdbx_seq_one_letter_code
_entity_poly.pdbx_strand_id
1 'polypeptide(L)' 'MASSKEIHAKIKEHFEEFDVNHEVHAEKGNKAAGGRARKHIGEIKKLVTEYRKASVSESK' A
#
# COMPACT_ATOMS: atom_id res chain seq x y z
N MET A 1 -9.01 -10.74 -13.71
CA MET A 1 -7.93 -10.05 -12.96
C MET A 1 -8.48 -8.72 -12.49
N ALA A 2 -8.07 -8.22 -11.32
CA ALA A 2 -8.46 -6.87 -10.91
C ALA A 2 -7.91 -5.83 -11.90
N SER A 3 -8.67 -4.79 -12.19
CA SER A 3 -8.27 -3.68 -13.05
C SER A 3 -7.18 -2.82 -12.40
N SER A 4 -6.42 -2.08 -13.21
CA SER A 4 -5.42 -1.12 -12.70
C SER A 4 -6.05 -0.10 -11.75
N LYS A 5 -7.30 0.32 -12.01
CA LYS A 5 -8.09 1.22 -11.16
C LYS A 5 -8.38 0.63 -9.78
N GLU A 6 -8.81 -0.63 -9.71
CA GLU A 6 -9.09 -1.32 -8.44
C GLU A 6 -7.81 -1.55 -7.64
N ILE A 7 -6.71 -1.90 -8.32
CA ILE A 7 -5.40 -2.08 -7.67
C ILE A 7 -4.89 -0.74 -7.14
N HIS A 8 -5.04 0.35 -7.90
CA HIS A 8 -4.71 1.70 -7.45
C HIS A 8 -5.50 2.10 -6.19
N ALA A 9 -6.80 1.82 -6.13
CA ALA A 9 -7.61 2.10 -4.95
C ALA A 9 -7.09 1.35 -3.70
N LYS A 10 -6.71 0.07 -3.85
CA LYS A 10 -6.11 -0.72 -2.75
C LYS A 10 -4.73 -0.19 -2.33
N ILE A 11 -3.90 0.22 -3.29
CA ILE A 11 -2.60 0.84 -2.98
C ILE A 11 -2.82 2.11 -2.17
N LYS A 12 -3.80 2.95 -2.54
CA LYS A 12 -4.13 4.18 -1.82
C LYS A 12 -4.57 3.90 -0.38
N GLU A 13 -5.48 2.97 -0.18
CA GLU A 13 -5.94 2.57 1.16
C GLU A 13 -4.77 2.09 2.04
N HIS A 14 -3.92 1.21 1.52
CA HIS A 14 -2.74 0.77 2.27
C HIS A 14 -1.72 1.88 2.48
N PHE A 15 -1.60 2.84 1.58
CA PHE A 15 -0.71 3.98 1.75
C PHE A 15 -1.17 4.90 2.87
N GLU A 16 -2.47 5.22 2.93
CA GLU A 16 -3.05 6.01 4.02
C GLU A 16 -2.81 5.34 5.39
N GLU A 17 -3.04 4.03 5.50
CA GLU A 17 -2.76 3.27 6.73
C GLU A 17 -1.27 3.21 7.05
N PHE A 18 -0.41 3.07 6.04
CA PHE A 18 1.04 3.10 6.23
C PHE A 18 1.49 4.45 6.79
N ASP A 19 1.05 5.55 6.18
CA ASP A 19 1.44 6.92 6.52
C ASP A 19 1.02 7.26 7.96
N VAL A 20 -0.25 7.06 8.30
CA VAL A 20 -0.77 7.33 9.66
C VAL A 20 -0.02 6.51 10.72
N ASN A 21 0.20 5.21 10.49
CA ASN A 21 0.89 4.38 11.46
C ASN A 21 2.40 4.68 11.50
N HIS A 22 3.00 5.14 10.41
CA HIS A 22 4.40 5.56 10.36
C HIS A 22 4.62 6.81 11.22
N GLU A 23 3.80 7.85 11.02
CA GLU A 23 3.89 9.10 11.79
C GLU A 23 3.70 8.83 13.28
N VAL A 24 2.68 8.05 13.67
CA VAL A 24 2.47 7.68 15.08
C VAL A 24 3.67 6.92 15.67
N HIS A 25 4.34 6.08 14.88
CA HIS A 25 5.56 5.39 15.32
C HIS A 25 6.74 6.35 15.45
N ALA A 26 6.93 7.24 14.47
CA ALA A 26 8.05 8.18 14.40
C ALA A 26 8.00 9.22 15.53
N GLU A 27 6.81 9.78 15.79
CA GLU A 27 6.65 10.82 16.81
C GLU A 27 6.62 10.25 18.24
N LYS A 28 5.94 9.12 18.45
CA LYS A 28 5.58 8.63 19.79
C LYS A 28 6.31 7.34 20.18
N GLY A 29 7.16 6.80 19.31
CA GLY A 29 7.84 5.51 19.54
C GLY A 29 6.87 4.32 19.66
N ASN A 30 5.63 4.45 19.19
CA ASN A 30 4.61 3.41 19.38
C ASN A 30 4.95 2.16 18.55
N LYS A 31 5.38 1.08 19.22
CA LYS A 31 5.83 -0.17 18.56
C LYS A 31 4.71 -0.87 17.78
N ALA A 32 3.47 -0.82 18.25
CA ALA A 32 2.33 -1.43 17.57
C ALA A 32 2.03 -0.70 16.25
N ALA A 33 2.07 0.63 16.25
CA ALA A 33 1.96 1.44 15.04
C ALA A 33 3.09 1.10 14.05
N GLY A 34 4.33 0.98 14.50
CA GLY A 34 5.44 0.56 13.64
C GLY A 34 5.24 -0.84 13.02
N GLY A 35 4.66 -1.78 13.78
CA GLY A 35 4.25 -3.08 13.25
C GLY A 35 3.19 -2.99 12.15
N ARG A 36 2.16 -2.16 12.35
CA ARG A 36 1.11 -1.91 11.36
C ARG A 36 1.65 -1.22 10.10
N ALA A 37 2.50 -0.20 10.24
CA ALA A 37 3.12 0.48 9.10
C ALA A 37 3.90 -0.53 8.22
N ARG A 38 4.71 -1.40 8.83
CA ARG A 38 5.46 -2.45 8.09
C ARG A 38 4.54 -3.46 7.41
N LYS A 39 3.39 -3.78 7.99
CA LYS A 39 2.39 -4.63 7.34
C LYS A 39 1.84 -3.97 6.08
N HIS A 40 1.35 -2.73 6.17
CA HIS A 40 0.71 -2.04 5.05
C HIS A 40 1.68 -1.73 3.89
N ILE A 41 2.91 -1.29 4.18
CA ILE A 41 3.92 -1.12 3.11
C ILE A 41 4.28 -2.45 2.44
N GLY A 42 4.22 -3.56 3.17
CA GLY A 42 4.39 -4.92 2.63
C GLY A 42 3.26 -5.31 1.67
N GLU A 43 2.01 -4.93 1.95
CA GLU A 43 0.89 -5.16 1.03
C GLU A 43 1.00 -4.28 -0.22
N ILE A 44 1.41 -3.01 -0.10
CA ILE A 44 1.69 -2.15 -1.26
C ILE A 44 2.72 -2.81 -2.19
N LYS A 45 3.83 -3.33 -1.63
CA LYS A 45 4.89 -4.00 -2.42
C LYS A 45 4.34 -5.15 -3.27
N LYS A 46 3.37 -5.92 -2.79
CA LYS A 46 2.74 -7.01 -3.56
C LYS A 46 1.95 -6.45 -4.74
N LEU A 47 1.22 -5.35 -4.53
CA LEU A 47 0.33 -4.73 -5.52
C LEU A 47 1.08 -3.97 -6.63
N VAL A 48 2.30 -3.48 -6.40
CA VAL A 48 3.06 -2.70 -7.42
C VAL A 48 3.22 -3.48 -8.73
N THR A 49 3.60 -4.75 -8.66
CA THR A 49 3.80 -5.58 -9.86
C THR A 49 2.47 -5.87 -10.55
N GLU A 50 1.42 -6.13 -9.78
CA GLU A 50 0.08 -6.40 -10.30
C GLU A 50 -0.49 -5.18 -11.02
N TYR A 51 -0.35 -3.99 -10.43
CA TYR A 51 -0.76 -2.72 -11.03
C TYR A 51 -0.09 -2.51 -12.39
N ARG A 52 1.24 -2.66 -12.45
CA ARG A 52 1.99 -2.50 -13.70
C ARG A 52 1.49 -3.46 -14.77
N LYS A 53 1.27 -4.73 -14.43
CA LYS A 53 0.78 -5.74 -15.38
C LYS A 53 -0.63 -5.39 -15.89
N ALA A 54 -1.54 -5.04 -15.00
CA ALA A 54 -2.91 -4.66 -15.35
C ALA A 54 -2.92 -3.42 -16.25
N SER A 55 -2.19 -2.35 -15.87
CA SER A 55 -2.10 -1.11 -16.65
C SER A 55 -1.54 -1.33 -18.06
N VAL A 56 -0.47 -2.12 -18.19
CA VAL A 56 0.11 -2.45 -19.50
C VAL A 56 -0.86 -3.30 -20.34
N SER A 57 -1.57 -4.25 -19.71
CA SER A 57 -2.54 -5.09 -20.42
C SER A 57 -3.76 -4.30 -20.91
N GLU A 58 -4.20 -3.30 -20.15
CA GLU A 58 -5.35 -2.44 -20.48
C GLU A 58 -5.00 -1.41 -21.57
N SER A 59 -3.70 -1.16 -21.80
CA SER A 59 -3.21 -0.20 -22.80
C SER A 59 -2.87 -0.87 -24.15
N LYS A 60 -3.24 -2.14 -24.34
CA LYS A 60 -3.04 -2.91 -25.57
C LYS A 60 -4.35 -3.14 -26.27
#